data_AF-A0A965XWV0-F1
#
_entry.id   AF-A0A965XWV0-F1
#
_cell.length_a   1.000
_cell.length_b   1.000
_cell.length_c   1.000
_cell.angle_alpha   90.00
_cell.angle_beta   90.00
_cell.angle_gamma   90.00
#
_symmetry.space_group_name_H-M   'P 1'
#
loop_
_entity.id
_entity.type
_entity.pdbx_description
1 polymer ?
#
loop_
_entity_poly.entity_id
_entity_poly.type
_entity_poly.pdbx_seq_one_letter_code
_entity_poly.pdbx_strand_id
1 'polypeptide(L)'
;MKMVSQLSQEAFGLLKMVVPIKSFSGSEHERALFLQNYLLEKGLSPKRFANNILVTGRNWKEGLPVLMLNSHIDTVSPSNGYSFDPYDPGADRDVV
;
A
#
# COMPACT_ATOMS: atom_id res chain seq x y z
N MET A 1 -5.98 18.61 11.89
CA MET A 1 -4.99 18.13 10.92
C MET A 1 -4.15 17.08 11.61
N LYS A 2 -3.88 15.92 10.99
CA LYS A 2 -3.08 14.86 11.63
C LYS A 2 -1.60 15.28 11.67
N MET A 3 -0.90 14.93 12.73
CA MET A 3 0.55 15.11 12.79
C MET A 3 1.26 14.09 11.91
N VAL A 4 2.48 14.40 11.46
CA VAL A 4 3.31 13.47 10.68
C VAL A 4 3.53 12.16 11.43
N SER A 5 3.70 12.20 12.76
CA SER A 5 3.82 11.00 13.58
C SER A 5 2.59 10.10 13.51
N GLN A 6 1.39 10.67 13.53
CA GLN A 6 0.14 9.92 13.42
C GLN A 6 -0.01 9.30 12.03
N LEU A 7 0.30 10.06 10.97
CA LEU A 7 0.28 9.54 9.59
C LEU A 7 1.32 8.43 9.39
N SER A 8 2.49 8.54 10.03
CA SER A 8 3.54 7.53 9.98
C SER A 8 3.11 6.24 10.68
N GLN A 9 2.44 6.35 11.83
CA GLN A 9 1.88 5.18 12.53
C GLN A 9 0.76 4.51 11.72
N GLU A 10 -0.10 5.28 11.07
CA GLU A 10 -1.13 4.72 10.18
C GLU A 10 -0.51 4.03 8.95
N ALA A 11 0.52 4.61 8.35
CA ALA A 11 1.24 4.01 7.23
C ALA A 11 1.97 2.72 7.65
N PHE A 12 2.59 2.72 8.83
CA PHE A 12 3.21 1.53 9.42
C PHE A 12 2.19 0.42 9.68
N GLY A 13 1.03 0.76 10.24
CA GLY A 13 -0.08 -0.19 10.43
C GLY A 13 -0.56 -0.77 9.10
N LEU A 14 -0.71 0.06 8.05
CA LEU A 14 -1.04 -0.43 6.71
C LEU A 14 0.04 -1.36 6.15
N LEU A 15 1.31 -1.00 6.30
CA LEU A 15 2.43 -1.82 5.81
C LEU A 15 2.42 -3.22 6.46
N LYS A 16 2.19 -3.31 7.78
CA LYS A 16 2.06 -4.59 8.47
C LYS A 16 0.91 -5.46 7.94
N MET A 17 -0.17 -4.86 7.47
CA MET A 17 -1.29 -5.62 6.86
C MET A 17 -0.97 -6.07 5.42
N VAL A 18 -0.14 -5.32 4.70
CA VAL A 18 0.18 -5.58 3.28
C VAL A 18 1.31 -6.61 3.11
N VAL A 19 2.31 -6.61 4.01
CA VAL A 19 3.48 -7.51 3.95
C VAL A 19 3.08 -9.00 3.84
N PRO A 20 2.14 -9.53 4.65
CA PRO A 20 1.70 -10.93 4.54
C PRO A 20 1.03 -11.29 3.21
N ILE A 21 0.50 -10.29 2.49
CA ILE A 21 -0.23 -10.50 1.24
C ILE A 21 0.79 -10.63 0.10
N LYS A 22 1.15 -11.87 -0.26
CA LYS A 22 2.07 -12.16 -1.37
C LYS A 22 1.60 -11.45 -2.64
N SER A 23 2.54 -10.79 -3.31
CA SER A 23 2.26 -9.97 -4.49
C SER A 23 3.42 -10.05 -5.46
N PHE A 24 3.77 -11.25 -5.91
CA PHE A 24 4.83 -11.39 -6.90
C PHE A 24 4.49 -10.64 -8.18
N SER A 25 5.50 -10.16 -8.91
CA SER A 25 5.28 -9.52 -10.20
C SER A 25 4.44 -10.43 -11.11
N GLY A 26 3.28 -9.96 -11.54
CA GLY A 26 2.26 -10.70 -12.30
C GLY A 26 1.18 -11.41 -11.45
N SER A 27 1.21 -11.33 -10.12
CA SER A 27 0.29 -12.00 -9.19
C SER A 27 -0.17 -11.08 -8.05
N GLU A 28 -0.39 -9.80 -8.33
CA GLU A 28 -0.69 -8.75 -7.34
C GLU A 28 -2.17 -8.63 -6.99
N HIS A 29 -3.04 -9.52 -7.52
CA HIS A 29 -4.49 -9.35 -7.47
C HIS A 29 -5.05 -9.14 -6.07
N GLU A 30 -4.63 -9.98 -5.11
CA GLU A 30 -5.11 -9.93 -3.73
C GLU A 30 -4.64 -8.65 -3.02
N ARG A 31 -3.38 -8.26 -3.21
CA ARG A 31 -2.85 -7.02 -2.64
C ARG A 31 -3.54 -5.79 -3.22
N ALA A 32 -3.80 -5.80 -4.53
CA ALA A 32 -4.54 -4.73 -5.19
C ALA A 32 -5.99 -4.64 -4.69
N LEU A 33 -6.66 -5.79 -4.49
CA LEU A 33 -8.01 -5.85 -3.93
C LEU A 33 -8.05 -5.32 -2.50
N PHE A 34 -7.10 -5.75 -1.66
CA PHE A 34 -6.97 -5.29 -0.28
C PHE A 34 -6.79 -3.75 -0.22
N LEU A 35 -5.85 -3.21 -0.99
CA LEU A 35 -5.59 -1.77 -1.01
C LEU A 35 -6.78 -0.97 -1.55
N GLN A 36 -7.49 -1.49 -2.56
CA GLN A 36 -8.72 -0.87 -3.07
C GLN A 36 -9.77 -0.75 -1.95
N ASN A 37 -10.01 -1.82 -1.21
CA ASN A 37 -10.97 -1.83 -0.10
C ASN A 37 -10.53 -0.91 1.04
N TYR A 38 -9.25 -0.94 1.42
CA TYR A 38 -8.70 -0.04 2.43
C TYR A 38 -8.91 1.44 2.07
N LEU A 39 -8.71 1.81 0.80
CA LEU A 39 -8.92 3.18 0.33
C LEU A 39 -10.41 3.56 0.34
N LEU A 40 -11.32 2.64 0.00
CA LEU A 40 -12.77 2.83 0.10
C LEU A 40 -13.20 3.09 1.56
N GLU A 41 -12.70 2.29 2.51
CA GLU A 41 -12.97 2.45 3.95
C GLU A 41 -12.46 3.80 4.49
N LYS A 42 -11.37 4.33 3.91
CA LYS A 42 -10.87 5.68 4.22
C LYS A 42 -11.69 6.79 3.56
N GLY A 43 -12.81 6.47 2.90
CA GLY A 43 -13.69 7.44 2.24
C GLY A 43 -13.08 8.06 0.98
N LEU A 44 -12.25 7.31 0.26
CA LEU A 44 -11.73 7.68 -1.05
C LEU A 44 -12.48 6.92 -2.16
N SER A 45 -12.26 7.32 -3.41
CA SER A 45 -12.91 6.70 -4.58
C SER A 45 -11.87 6.08 -5.52
N PRO A 46 -11.24 4.95 -5.13
CA PRO A 46 -10.26 4.27 -5.97
C PRO A 46 -10.92 3.71 -7.24
N LYS A 47 -10.25 3.93 -8.37
CA LYS A 47 -10.51 3.23 -9.64
C LYS A 47 -9.44 2.16 -9.81
N ARG A 48 -9.84 0.98 -10.25
CA ARG A 48 -8.93 -0.16 -10.42
C ARG A 48 -8.89 -0.59 -11.89
N PHE A 49 -7.68 -0.77 -12.42
CA PHE A 49 -7.41 -1.25 -13.77
C PHE A 49 -6.45 -2.44 -13.67
N ALA A 50 -6.99 -3.66 -13.77
CA ALA A 50 -6.29 -4.88 -13.39
C ALA A 50 -5.73 -4.75 -11.96
N ASN A 51 -4.40 -4.75 -11.76
CA ASN A 51 -3.78 -4.60 -10.45
C ASN A 51 -3.31 -3.17 -10.14
N ASN A 52 -3.57 -2.21 -11.04
CA ASN A 52 -3.27 -0.80 -10.82
C ASN A 52 -4.42 -0.10 -10.11
N ILE A 53 -4.11 0.73 -9.13
CA ILE A 53 -5.07 1.51 -8.35
C ILE A 53 -4.79 2.98 -8.56
N LEU A 54 -5.81 3.72 -8.98
CA LEU A 54 -5.76 5.16 -9.18
C LEU A 54 -6.74 5.85 -8.22
N VAL A 55 -6.25 6.86 -7.49
CA VAL A 55 -7.08 7.68 -6.59
C VAL A 55 -6.84 9.15 -6.89
N THR A 56 -7.92 9.89 -7.10
CA THR A 56 -7.86 11.36 -7.17
C THR A 56 -7.91 11.95 -5.77
N GLY A 57 -7.18 13.05 -5.54
CA GLY A 57 -7.23 13.76 -4.26
C GLY A 57 -8.64 14.24 -3.92
N ARG A 58 -8.98 14.29 -2.63
CA ARG A 58 -10.32 14.71 -2.15
C ARG A 58 -10.73 16.11 -2.61
N ASN A 59 -9.75 16.97 -2.89
CA ASN A 59 -9.94 18.37 -3.30
C ASN A 59 -9.59 18.59 -4.78
N TRP A 60 -9.81 17.59 -5.64
CA TRP A 60 -9.57 17.71 -7.08
C TRP A 60 -10.32 18.91 -7.67
N LYS A 61 -9.62 19.71 -8.50
CA LYS A 61 -10.19 20.83 -9.23
C LYS A 61 -9.65 20.82 -10.65
N GLU A 62 -10.56 20.82 -11.61
CA GLU A 62 -10.21 20.87 -13.03
C GLU A 62 -9.39 22.12 -13.36
N GLY A 63 -8.38 21.99 -14.21
CA GLY A 63 -7.52 23.11 -14.63
C GLY A 63 -6.41 23.52 -13.66
N LEU A 64 -6.26 22.88 -12.49
CA LEU A 64 -5.08 23.07 -11.64
C LEU A 64 -3.92 22.16 -12.05
N PRO A 65 -2.65 22.56 -11.80
CA PRO A 65 -1.51 21.66 -11.96
C PRO A 65 -1.68 20.37 -11.16
N VAL A 66 -1.32 19.24 -11.78
CA VAL A 66 -1.52 17.91 -11.21
C VAL A 66 -0.18 17.33 -10.76
N LEU A 67 -0.11 16.91 -9.50
CA LEU A 67 0.99 16.10 -8.98
C LEU A 67 0.55 14.63 -8.86
N MET A 68 1.25 13.73 -9.55
CA MET A 68 1.03 12.29 -9.43
C MET A 68 2.02 11.69 -8.43
N LEU A 69 1.50 11.04 -7.40
CA LEU A 69 2.30 10.19 -6.51
C LEU A 69 2.18 8.75 -7.01
N ASN A 70 3.31 8.10 -7.27
CA ASN A 70 3.35 6.77 -7.86
C ASN A 70 4.28 5.85 -7.06
N SER A 71 3.81 4.62 -6.84
CA SER A 71 4.58 3.50 -6.30
C SER A 71 4.11 2.22 -6.97
N HIS A 72 4.86 1.14 -6.83
CA HIS A 72 4.43 -0.21 -7.20
C HIS A 72 4.04 -1.02 -5.95
N ILE A 73 3.27 -2.10 -6.14
CA ILE A 73 2.78 -2.97 -5.07
C ILE A 73 3.32 -4.40 -5.17
N ASP A 74 3.94 -4.74 -6.30
CA ASP A 74 4.57 -6.04 -6.52
C ASP A 74 5.89 -6.17 -5.76
N THR A 75 6.27 -7.41 -5.50
CA THR A 75 7.49 -7.79 -4.80
C THR A 75 8.21 -8.88 -5.56
N VAL A 76 9.53 -8.90 -5.54
CA VAL A 76 10.30 -10.06 -6.00
C VAL A 76 10.17 -11.22 -5.02
N SER A 77 10.41 -12.44 -5.48
CA SER A 77 10.49 -13.59 -4.58
C SER A 77 11.64 -13.42 -3.57
N PRO A 78 11.40 -13.69 -2.27
CA PRO A 78 12.46 -13.66 -1.28
C PRO A 78 13.59 -14.63 -1.63
N SER A 79 14.82 -14.23 -1.34
CA SER A 79 15.97 -15.10 -1.53
C SER A 79 16.08 -16.15 -0.40
N ASN A 80 16.81 -17.24 -0.65
CA ASN A 80 17.09 -18.25 0.37
C ASN A 80 17.95 -17.73 1.54
N GLY A 81 18.49 -16.51 1.47
CA GLY A 81 19.34 -15.91 2.50
C GLY A 81 18.58 -15.22 3.64
N TYR A 82 17.25 -15.21 3.62
CA TYR A 82 16.45 -14.62 4.70
C TYR A 82 16.63 -15.43 6.00
N SER A 83 17.01 -14.74 7.08
CA SER A 83 17.14 -15.32 8.43
C SER A 83 15.85 -15.27 9.24
N PHE A 84 14.76 -14.77 8.64
CA PHE A 84 13.42 -14.63 9.22
C PHE A 84 12.37 -14.84 8.12
N ASP A 85 11.10 -15.02 8.50
CA ASP A 85 10.02 -15.15 7.52
C ASP A 85 9.78 -13.78 6.83
N PRO A 86 10.03 -13.64 5.51
CA PRO A 86 9.82 -12.38 4.78
C PRO A 86 8.36 -11.92 4.73
N TYR A 87 7.40 -12.76 5.13
CA TYR A 87 5.97 -12.44 5.17
C TYR A 87 5.45 -12.21 6.60
N ASP A 88 6.29 -12.35 7.61
CA ASP A 88 5.98 -11.94 8.98
C ASP A 88 6.41 -10.46 9.17
N PRO A 89 5.47 -9.51 9.31
CA PRO A 89 5.78 -8.09 9.48
C PRO A 89 6.39 -7.75 10.85
N GLY A 90 6.64 -8.72 11.72
CA GLY A 90 7.29 -8.52 13.01
C GLY A 90 6.38 -7.78 14.00
N ALA A 91 5.86 -8.50 15.00
CA ALA A 91 5.12 -7.88 16.09
C ALA A 91 6.01 -6.88 16.88
N ASP A 92 7.30 -7.18 17.05
CA ASP A 92 8.22 -6.54 18.02
C ASP A 92 9.59 -6.11 17.44
N ARG A 93 9.70 -5.81 16.14
CA ARG A 93 10.94 -5.25 15.58
C ARG A 93 10.70 -3.84 15.06
N ASP A 94 11.62 -2.93 15.33
CA ASP A 94 11.74 -1.61 14.68
C ASP A 94 12.12 -1.71 13.19
N VAL A 95 11.96 -2.90 12.60
CA VAL A 95 12.32 -3.24 11.24
C VAL A 95 11.10 -3.97 10.65
N VAL A 96 10.35 -3.25 9.83
CA VAL A 96 9.43 -3.82 8.84
C VAL A 96 10.14 -3.81 7.50
#